data_AF-G5K9I3-F1
#
_entry.id   AF-G5K9I3-F1
#
_cell.length_a   1.000
_cell.length_b   1.000
_cell.length_c   1.000
_cell.angle_alpha   90.00
_cell.angle_beta   90.00
_cell.angle_gamma   90.00
#
_symmetry.space_group_name_H-M   'P 1'
#
loop_
_entity.id
_entity.type
_entity.pdbx_description
1 polymer ?
#
loop_
_entity_poly.entity_id
_entity_poly.type
_entity_poly.pdbx_seq_one_letter_code
_entity_poly.pdbx_strand_id
1 'polypeptide(L)'
;MDFVRTEAQAHQEAETFCQANPQHNDVRVQQLIYPLDNSHTSSEVYIYSLFPTGFIIVSGDTRAHTILGYSFNNDLDINQKSVWGMIEAYQEQIKSLD
;
A
#
# COMPACT_ATOMS: atom_id res chain seq x y z
N MET A 1 -6.72 -11.12 -19.40
CA MET A 1 -6.82 -9.78 -18.79
C MET A 1 -5.91 -9.84 -17.60
N ASP A 2 -4.88 -8.99 -17.56
CA ASP A 2 -4.00 -8.94 -16.40
C ASP A 2 -4.70 -8.10 -15.33
N PHE A 3 -5.15 -8.76 -14.25
CA PHE A 3 -5.82 -8.10 -13.12
C PHE A 3 -4.82 -7.37 -12.21
N VAL A 4 -3.87 -6.69 -12.81
CA VAL A 4 -2.69 -6.13 -12.18
C VAL A 4 -2.85 -4.62 -12.04
N ARG A 5 -2.66 -4.12 -10.81
CA ARG A 5 -2.47 -2.71 -10.51
C ARG A 5 -0.98 -2.44 -10.50
N THR A 6 -0.53 -1.49 -11.32
CA THR A 6 0.88 -1.06 -11.33
C THR A 6 1.18 -0.17 -10.12
N GLU A 7 2.46 0.02 -9.81
CA GLU A 7 2.90 0.93 -8.75
C GLU A 7 2.33 2.35 -8.97
N ALA A 8 2.40 2.88 -10.20
CA ALA A 8 1.87 4.21 -10.51
C ALA A 8 0.35 4.33 -10.25
N GLN A 9 -0.41 3.25 -10.52
CA GLN A 9 -1.83 3.21 -10.21
C GLN A 9 -2.07 3.11 -8.70
N ALA A 10 -1.32 2.26 -7.99
CA ALA A 10 -1.42 2.13 -6.54
C ALA A 10 -1.09 3.44 -5.82
N HIS A 11 -0.07 4.17 -6.29
CA HIS A 11 0.29 5.48 -5.77
C HIS A 11 -0.84 6.50 -5.97
N GLN A 12 -1.46 6.52 -7.16
CA GLN A 12 -2.60 7.41 -7.43
C GLN A 12 -3.81 7.09 -6.53
N GLU A 13 -4.09 5.82 -6.26
CA GLU A 13 -5.15 5.40 -5.34
C GLU A 13 -4.84 5.83 -3.89
N ALA A 14 -3.58 5.71 -3.45
CA ALA A 14 -3.13 6.19 -2.14
C ALA A 14 -3.30 7.71 -1.98
N GLU A 15 -2.89 8.49 -2.98
CA GLU A 15 -3.07 9.94 -3.02
C GLU A 15 -4.55 10.34 -2.96
N THR A 16 -5.37 9.68 -3.78
CA THR A 16 -6.82 9.93 -3.82
C THR A 16 -7.46 9.61 -2.47
N PHE A 17 -7.04 8.52 -1.82
CA PHE A 17 -7.51 8.16 -0.50
C PHE A 17 -7.13 9.21 0.55
N CYS A 18 -5.87 9.68 0.56
CA CYS A 18 -5.44 10.72 1.51
C CYS A 18 -6.25 12.01 1.34
N GLN A 19 -6.46 12.45 0.09
CA GLN A 19 -7.24 13.66 -0.23
C GLN A 19 -8.71 13.56 0.15
N ALA A 20 -9.29 12.35 0.12
CA ALA A 20 -10.68 12.10 0.49
C ALA A 20 -10.91 12.10 2.03
N ASN A 21 -9.86 12.20 2.85
CA ASN A 21 -9.95 12.20 4.31
C ASN A 21 -9.75 13.62 4.89
N PRO A 22 -10.82 14.44 4.99
CA PRO A 22 -10.71 15.86 5.31
C PRO A 22 -10.22 16.18 6.73
N GLN A 23 -10.15 15.17 7.61
CA GLN A 23 -9.59 15.28 8.95
C GLN A 23 -8.05 15.31 8.94
N HIS A 24 -7.43 14.97 7.80
CA HIS A 24 -5.99 14.79 7.62
C HIS A 24 -5.49 15.52 6.37
N ASN A 25 -5.93 16.77 6.17
CA ASN A 25 -5.64 17.57 4.96
C ASN A 25 -4.14 17.86 4.72
N ASP A 26 -3.30 17.71 5.75
CA ASP A 26 -1.86 17.87 5.69
C ASP A 26 -1.11 16.58 5.31
N VAL A 27 -1.82 15.45 5.34
CA VAL A 27 -1.28 14.14 5.00
C VAL A 27 -1.12 13.98 3.49
N ARG A 28 0.04 13.47 3.10
CA ARG A 28 0.40 13.19 1.70
C ARG A 28 1.27 11.95 1.60
N VAL A 29 1.22 11.28 0.45
CA VAL A 29 2.09 10.13 0.21
C VAL A 29 3.53 10.63 0.11
N GLN A 30 4.44 9.98 0.82
CA GLN A 30 5.85 10.41 0.89
C GLN A 30 6.74 9.54 0.01
N GLN A 31 6.75 8.23 0.22
CA GLN A 31 7.61 7.30 -0.52
C GLN A 31 7.05 5.88 -0.48
N LEU A 32 7.36 5.10 -1.52
CA LEU A 32 7.16 3.67 -1.55
C LEU A 32 8.15 2.99 -0.59
N ILE A 33 7.65 2.16 0.32
CA ILE A 33 8.45 1.40 1.29
C ILE A 33 8.38 -0.13 1.07
N TYR A 34 7.41 -0.60 0.27
CA TYR A 34 7.33 -1.98 -0.22
C TYR A 34 6.59 -2.01 -1.58
N PRO A 35 7.03 -2.82 -2.57
CA PRO A 35 8.11 -3.80 -2.49
C PRO A 35 9.51 -3.17 -2.41
N LEU A 36 10.49 -3.93 -1.89
CA LEU A 36 11.85 -3.44 -1.66
C LEU A 36 12.73 -3.42 -2.93
N ASP A 37 12.28 -4.07 -3.99
CA ASP A 37 13.01 -4.13 -5.24
C ASP A 37 12.69 -2.92 -6.12
N ASN A 38 13.73 -2.26 -6.62
CA ASN A 38 13.61 -1.14 -7.57
C ASN A 38 13.14 -1.58 -8.97
N SER A 39 12.65 -2.82 -9.11
CA SER A 39 12.16 -3.33 -10.39
C SER A 39 10.86 -2.63 -10.80
N HIS A 40 10.14 -2.03 -9.83
CA HIS A 40 8.80 -1.45 -9.99
C HIS A 40 7.85 -2.39 -10.74
N THR A 41 8.09 -3.70 -10.71
CA THR A 41 7.19 -4.67 -11.31
C THR A 41 5.90 -4.75 -10.51
N SER A 42 4.87 -5.33 -11.11
CA SER A 42 3.64 -5.67 -10.41
C SER A 42 3.94 -6.45 -9.14
N SER A 43 3.51 -5.94 -8.00
CA SER A 43 3.52 -6.62 -6.70
C SER A 43 2.09 -6.85 -6.29
N GLU A 44 1.79 -7.85 -5.48
CA GLU A 44 0.43 -8.04 -4.95
C GLU A 44 0.10 -6.98 -3.89
N VAL A 45 1.10 -6.32 -3.31
CA VAL A 45 0.94 -5.30 -2.28
C VAL A 45 1.93 -4.16 -2.52
N TYR A 46 1.45 -2.94 -2.37
CA TYR A 46 2.25 -1.72 -2.31
C TYR A 46 2.05 -1.06 -0.95
N ILE A 47 3.14 -0.63 -0.32
CA ILE A 47 3.08 0.11 0.95
C ILE A 47 3.81 1.42 0.77
N TYR A 48 3.16 2.49 1.18
CA TYR A 48 3.73 3.83 1.18
C TYR A 48 3.79 4.39 2.59
N SER A 49 4.86 5.12 2.91
CA SER A 49 4.88 6.00 4.08
C SER A 49 4.16 7.30 3.77
N LEU A 50 3.57 7.90 4.81
CA LEU A 50 2.87 9.17 4.73
C LEU A 50 3.64 10.25 5.49
N PHE A 51 3.54 11.49 5.04
CA PHE A 51 4.02 12.66 5.78
C PHE A 51 2.83 13.40 6.38
N PRO A 52 2.88 13.92 7.62
CA PRO A 52 4.03 13.93 8.54
C PRO A 52 4.31 12.60 9.26
N THR A 53 3.32 11.71 9.34
CA THR A 53 3.44 10.36 9.87
C THR A 53 2.36 9.49 9.25
N GLY A 54 2.56 8.18 9.22
CA GLY A 54 1.58 7.22 8.77
C GLY A 54 2.07 6.26 7.70
N PHE A 55 1.17 5.37 7.32
CA PHE A 55 1.36 4.46 6.20
C PHE A 55 0.02 4.15 5.52
N ILE A 56 0.10 3.67 4.30
CA ILE A 56 -1.04 3.11 3.56
C ILE A 56 -0.60 1.88 2.79
N ILE A 57 -1.41 0.83 2.86
CA ILE A 57 -1.25 -0.46 2.19
C ILE A 57 -2.29 -0.52 1.09
N VAL A 58 -1.81 -0.61 -0.15
CA VAL A 58 -2.62 -0.67 -1.36
C VAL A 58 -2.45 -2.05 -1.98
N SER A 59 -3.56 -2.67 -2.38
CA SER A 59 -3.49 -3.92 -3.15
C SER A 59 -2.90 -3.66 -4.52
N GLY A 60 -2.11 -4.59 -5.03
CA GLY A 60 -1.65 -4.63 -6.40
C GLY A 60 -2.51 -5.47 -7.34
N ASP A 61 -3.62 -6.03 -6.88
CA ASP A 61 -4.59 -6.73 -7.72
C ASP A 61 -5.89 -5.90 -7.82
N THR A 62 -6.41 -5.75 -9.03
CA THR A 62 -7.62 -4.98 -9.30
C THR A 62 -8.92 -5.64 -8.83
N ARG A 63 -8.88 -6.95 -8.54
CA ARG A 63 -10.01 -7.73 -8.00
C ARG A 63 -10.13 -7.61 -6.48
N ALA A 64 -9.04 -7.30 -5.80
CA ALA A 64 -9.01 -7.09 -4.35
C ALA A 64 -9.52 -5.69 -3.97
N HIS A 65 -9.81 -5.50 -2.68
CA HIS A 65 -10.02 -4.16 -2.12
C HIS A 65 -8.77 -3.29 -2.36
N THR A 66 -8.98 -2.07 -2.86
CA THR A 66 -7.87 -1.16 -3.20
C THR A 66 -7.02 -0.81 -1.99
N ILE A 67 -7.64 -0.34 -0.90
CA ILE A 67 -6.93 -0.01 0.35
C ILE A 67 -7.11 -1.16 1.33
N LEU A 68 -6.00 -1.80 1.71
CA LEU A 68 -5.98 -2.96 2.60
C LEU A 68 -5.80 -2.56 4.07
N GLY A 69 -5.14 -1.43 4.32
CA GLY A 69 -4.92 -0.90 5.66
C GLY A 69 -4.21 0.44 5.63
N TYR A 70 -4.39 1.25 6.66
CA TYR A 70 -3.74 2.56 6.77
C TYR A 70 -3.65 2.99 8.24
N SER A 71 -2.77 3.96 8.49
CA SER A 71 -2.72 4.73 9.73
C SER A 71 -2.20 6.12 9.39
N PHE A 72 -2.85 7.16 9.90
CA PHE A 72 -2.39 8.55 9.76
C PHE A 72 -1.57 9.04 10.95
N ASN A 73 -1.43 8.21 11.99
CA ASN A 73 -0.87 8.61 13.29
C ASN A 73 0.28 7.71 13.76
N ASN A 74 0.66 6.70 12.96
CA ASN A 74 1.70 5.74 13.34
C ASN A 74 2.43 5.27 12.09
N ASP A 75 3.75 5.23 12.16
CA ASP A 75 4.60 4.76 11.08
C ASP A 75 4.68 3.23 11.09
N LEU A 76 4.87 2.65 9.91
CA LEU A 76 5.10 1.22 9.76
C LEU A 76 6.61 0.96 9.63
N ASP A 77 7.18 0.25 10.60
CA ASP A 77 8.57 -0.22 10.48
C ASP A 77 8.63 -1.53 9.69
N ILE A 78 9.00 -1.41 8.41
CA ILE A 78 9.13 -2.53 7.49
C ILE A 78 10.16 -3.57 7.94
N ASN A 79 11.08 -3.23 8.85
CA ASN A 79 12.10 -4.18 9.33
C ASN A 79 11.57 -5.09 10.45
N GLN A 80 10.38 -4.84 10.99
CA GLN A 80 9.79 -5.70 12.02
C GLN A 80 9.26 -7.01 11.43
N LYS A 81 9.60 -8.13 12.07
CA LYS A 81 9.16 -9.48 11.64
C LYS A 81 7.63 -9.62 11.58
N SER A 82 6.90 -8.96 12.47
CA SER A 82 5.42 -8.93 12.45
C SER A 82 4.87 -8.27 11.20
N VAL A 83 5.51 -7.21 10.71
CA VAL A 83 5.12 -6.51 9.48
C VAL A 83 5.37 -7.40 8.26
N TRP A 84 6.49 -8.13 8.23
CA TRP A 84 6.74 -9.14 7.19
C TRP A 84 5.66 -10.23 7.16
N GLY A 85 5.29 -10.78 8.32
CA GLY A 85 4.22 -11.77 8.38
C GLY A 85 2.86 -11.23 7.91
N MET A 86 2.57 -9.94 8.15
CA MET A 86 1.38 -9.28 7.61
C MET A 86 1.44 -9.15 6.08
N ILE A 87 2.60 -8.76 5.53
CA ILE A 87 2.79 -8.63 4.07
C ILE A 87 2.59 -9.98 3.39
N GLU A 88 3.25 -11.02 3.89
CA GLU A 88 3.12 -12.39 3.37
C GLU A 88 1.65 -12.84 3.37
N ALA A 89 0.93 -12.60 4.47
CA ALA A 89 -0.49 -12.94 4.56
C ALA A 89 -1.36 -12.19 3.53
N TYR A 90 -1.09 -10.90 3.28
CA TYR A 90 -1.81 -10.16 2.22
C TYR A 90 -1.49 -10.73 0.83
N GLN A 91 -0.22 -11.03 0.55
CA GLN A 91 0.17 -11.60 -0.74
C GLN A 91 -0.49 -12.96 -0.99
N GLU A 92 -0.53 -13.83 0.02
CA GLU A 92 -1.20 -15.13 -0.07
C GLU A 92 -2.71 -14.98 -0.35
N GLN A 93 -3.40 -14.10 0.39
CA GLN A 93 -4.83 -13.85 0.20
C GLN A 93 -5.12 -13.32 -1.20
N ILE A 94 -4.33 -12.36 -1.69
CA ILE A 94 -4.53 -11.77 -3.02
C ILE A 94 -4.27 -12.78 -4.13
N LYS A 95 -3.24 -13.62 -4.00
CA LYS A 95 -2.96 -14.71 -4.95
C LYS A 95 -4.06 -15.76 -5.00
N SER A 96 -4.80 -15.93 -3.90
CA SER A 96 -5.92 -16.88 -3.82
C SER A 96 -7.22 -16.35 -4.43
N LEU A 97 -7.25 -15.11 -4.92
CA LEU A 97 -8.40 -14.57 -5.64
C LEU A 97 -8.45 -15.22 -7.04
N ASP A 98 -9.53 -15.96 -7.29
CA ASP A 98 -9.88 -16.54 -8.61
C ASP A 98 -10.32 -15.47 -9.62
#